data_AF-A0A6A5SMP6-F1
#
_entry.id   AF-A0A6A5SMP6-F1
#
_cell.length_a   1.000
_cell.length_b   1.000
_cell.length_c   1.000
_cell.angle_alpha   90.00
_cell.angle_beta   90.00
_cell.angle_gamma   90.00
#
_symmetry.space_group_name_H-M   'P 1'
#
loop_
_entity.id
_entity.type
_entity.pdbx_description
1 polymer ?
#
loop_
_entity_poly.entity_id
_entity_poly.type
_entity_poly.pdbx_seq_one_letter_code
_entity_poly.pdbx_strand_id
1 'polypeptide(L)'
;MPITDILKVFIDVFFKMLPAIEDAAGILAVLSFQAITVPAMEKMQQNVGNAVGHEYKEGPVFICNLAVLWSDVVDNTHMISFSHSLHKRLAREAGATGLNNDYIYMNYASLY
;
A
#
# COMPACT_ATOMS: atom_id res chain seq x y z
N MET A 1 18.04 0.25 -4.89
CA MET A 1 17.57 1.23 -3.87
C MET A 1 17.31 0.47 -2.58
N PRO A 2 17.71 0.97 -1.40
CA PRO A 2 17.32 0.40 -0.11
C PRO A 2 15.80 0.43 0.12
N ILE A 3 15.25 -0.56 0.86
CA ILE A 3 13.82 -0.61 1.20
C ILE A 3 13.34 0.62 2.00
N THR A 4 14.24 1.26 2.74
CA THR A 4 13.96 2.50 3.49
C THR A 4 13.81 3.72 2.59
N ASP A 5 14.39 3.69 1.40
CA ASP A 5 14.31 4.80 0.44
C ASP A 5 13.03 4.71 -0.40
N ILE A 6 12.54 3.51 -0.73
CA ILE A 6 11.25 3.36 -1.40
C ILE A 6 10.08 3.84 -0.51
N LEU A 7 10.18 3.67 0.82
CA LEU A 7 9.21 4.22 1.76
C LEU A 7 9.12 5.75 1.68
N LYS A 8 10.26 6.44 1.58
CA LYS A 8 10.29 7.90 1.41
C LYS A 8 9.63 8.30 0.10
N VAL A 9 9.94 7.60 -1.00
CA VAL A 9 9.30 7.82 -2.30
C VAL A 9 7.78 7.66 -2.19
N PHE A 10 7.30 6.63 -1.49
CA PHE A 10 5.86 6.41 -1.33
C PHE A 10 5.19 7.53 -0.53
N ILE A 11 5.83 7.98 0.56
CA ILE A 11 5.38 9.11 1.36
C ILE A 11 5.33 10.39 0.52
N ASP A 12 6.37 10.69 -0.25
CA ASP A 12 6.44 11.88 -1.10
C ASP A 12 5.36 11.85 -2.19
N VAL A 13 5.16 10.70 -2.84
CA VAL A 13 4.11 10.51 -3.84
C VAL A 13 2.73 10.72 -3.22
N PHE A 14 2.48 10.15 -2.03
CA PHE A 14 1.21 10.30 -1.33
C PHE A 14 0.90 11.76 -1.04
N PHE A 15 1.82 12.49 -0.39
CA PHE A 15 1.61 13.90 -0.08
C PHE A 15 1.53 14.79 -1.32
N LYS A 16 2.23 14.43 -2.41
CA LYS A 16 2.11 15.15 -3.69
C LYS A 16 0.74 14.97 -4.34
N MET A 17 0.12 13.82 -4.17
CA MET A 17 -1.19 13.51 -4.75
C MET A 17 -2.34 13.98 -3.85
N LEU A 18 -2.13 14.09 -2.54
CA LEU A 18 -3.15 14.43 -1.53
C LEU A 18 -4.00 15.67 -1.88
N PRO A 19 -3.45 16.77 -2.46
CA PRO A 19 -4.25 17.93 -2.83
C PRO A 19 -5.34 17.65 -3.86
N ALA A 20 -5.29 16.51 -4.57
CA ALA A 20 -6.33 16.13 -5.50
C ALA A 20 -7.66 15.79 -4.81
N ILE A 21 -7.66 15.48 -3.51
CA ILE A 21 -8.84 15.05 -2.74
C ILE A 21 -9.09 15.87 -1.47
N GLU A 22 -8.30 16.92 -1.23
CA GLU A 22 -8.30 17.66 0.04
C GLU A 22 -9.56 18.50 0.26
N ASP A 23 -10.34 18.74 -0.79
CA ASP A 23 -11.60 19.49 -0.78
C ASP A 23 -12.82 18.63 -0.40
N ALA A 24 -12.68 17.29 -0.39
CA ALA A 24 -13.75 16.38 -0.04
C ALA A 24 -14.19 16.54 1.43
N ALA A 25 -15.51 16.51 1.67
CA ALA A 25 -16.05 16.76 2.99
C ALA A 25 -15.66 15.65 3.98
N GLY A 26 -15.06 16.04 5.12
CA GLY A 26 -14.65 15.12 6.18
C GLY A 26 -13.53 14.17 5.77
N ILE A 27 -12.70 14.57 4.81
CA ILE A 27 -11.59 13.76 4.31
C ILE A 27 -10.57 13.41 5.40
N LEU A 28 -10.25 12.13 5.49
CA LEU A 28 -9.11 11.61 6.23
C LEU A 28 -8.46 10.49 5.42
N ALA A 29 -7.32 10.79 4.82
CA ALA A 29 -6.53 9.81 4.07
C ALA A 29 -5.27 9.42 4.87
N VAL A 30 -5.04 8.11 4.97
CA VAL A 30 -3.93 7.52 5.72
C VAL A 30 -3.24 6.48 4.84
N LEU A 31 -1.94 6.67 4.61
CA LEU A 31 -1.07 5.66 4.03
C LEU A 31 -0.26 5.00 5.15
N SER A 32 -0.61 3.78 5.53
CA SER A 32 0.04 3.05 6.60
C SER A 32 1.05 2.02 6.07
N PHE A 33 2.13 1.83 6.82
CA PHE A 33 3.20 0.90 6.51
C PHE A 33 3.36 -0.10 7.65
N GLN A 34 3.27 -1.39 7.34
CA GLN A 34 3.51 -2.46 8.30
C GLN A 34 4.66 -3.32 7.82
N ALA A 35 5.80 -3.24 8.51
CA ALA A 35 6.94 -4.12 8.23
C ALA A 35 6.65 -5.54 8.70
N ILE A 36 7.02 -6.53 7.89
CA ILE A 36 6.98 -7.96 8.21
C ILE A 36 8.41 -8.47 8.13
N THR A 37 8.94 -8.87 9.28
CA THR A 37 10.32 -9.36 9.39
C THR A 37 10.42 -10.81 8.92
N VAL A 38 11.63 -11.23 8.53
CA VAL A 38 11.89 -12.63 8.14
C VAL A 38 11.45 -13.63 9.22
N PRO A 39 11.80 -13.46 10.52
CA PRO A 39 11.33 -14.38 11.57
C PRO A 39 9.80 -14.39 11.75
N ALA A 40 9.12 -13.26 11.49
CA ALA A 40 7.67 -13.21 11.52
C ALA A 40 7.07 -14.02 10.36
N MET A 41 7.63 -13.89 9.15
CA MET A 41 7.20 -14.69 7.99
C MET A 41 7.43 -16.19 8.18
N GLU A 42 8.58 -16.58 8.74
CA GLU A 42 8.87 -17.99 9.08
C GLU A 42 7.82 -18.58 10.03
N LYS A 43 7.43 -17.82 11.07
CA LYS A 43 6.38 -18.25 12.01
C LYS A 43 4.99 -18.30 11.37
N MET A 44 4.68 -17.40 10.44
CA MET A 44 3.39 -17.39 9.74
C MET A 44 3.17 -18.67 8.90
N GLN A 45 4.22 -19.40 8.54
CA GLN A 45 4.09 -20.67 7.81
C GLN A 45 3.55 -21.83 8.65
N GLN A 46 3.68 -21.76 9.98
CA GLN A 46 3.35 -22.87 10.87
C GLN A 46 1.83 -23.08 11.07
N ASN A 47 1.00 -22.07 10.75
CA ASN A 47 -0.43 -22.04 11.12
C ASN A 47 -1.41 -22.01 9.94
N VAL A 48 -1.03 -22.53 8.76
CA VAL A 48 -1.92 -22.71 7.59
C VAL A 48 -2.54 -21.40 7.08
N GLY A 49 -1.81 -20.70 6.20
CA GLY A 49 -2.42 -20.16 4.98
C GLY A 49 -2.87 -18.70 4.96
N ASN A 50 -1.95 -17.75 5.13
CA ASN A 50 -2.02 -16.47 4.39
C ASN A 50 -0.68 -15.73 4.33
N ALA A 51 0.44 -16.47 4.33
CA ALA A 51 1.77 -15.90 4.48
C ALA A 51 2.28 -15.32 3.16
N VAL A 52 1.74 -14.17 2.77
CA VAL A 52 2.42 -13.17 1.93
C VAL A 52 3.01 -13.71 0.62
N GLY A 53 2.34 -14.63 -0.08
CA GLY A 53 2.58 -14.99 -1.49
C GLY A 53 4.01 -15.33 -1.96
N HIS A 54 5.00 -15.46 -1.07
CA HIS A 54 6.41 -15.37 -1.44
C HIS A 54 7.29 -16.37 -0.68
N GLU A 55 8.43 -16.73 -1.28
CA GLU A 55 9.51 -17.36 -0.54
C GLU A 55 10.22 -16.27 0.29
N TYR A 56 10.09 -16.35 1.61
CA TYR A 56 10.71 -15.54 2.68
C TYR A 56 12.23 -15.28 2.56
N LYS A 57 12.90 -15.89 1.56
CA LYS A 57 14.34 -15.84 1.33
C LYS A 57 14.82 -14.52 0.73
N GLU A 58 13.93 -13.67 0.24
CA GLU A 58 14.29 -12.39 -0.40
C GLU A 58 14.43 -11.21 0.57
N GLY A 59 14.24 -11.45 1.88
CA GLY A 59 14.41 -10.44 2.92
C GLY A 59 13.08 -9.91 3.47
N PRO A 60 13.11 -8.90 4.36
CA PRO A 60 11.91 -8.35 4.96
C PRO A 60 11.03 -7.66 3.91
N VAL A 61 9.72 -7.70 4.12
CA VAL A 61 8.73 -7.01 3.27
C VAL A 61 7.95 -6.01 4.11
N PHE A 62 7.19 -5.13 3.47
CA PHE A 62 6.20 -4.31 4.16
C PHE A 62 4.88 -4.31 3.40
N ILE A 63 3.77 -4.21 4.13
CA ILE A 63 2.45 -3.92 3.57
C ILE A 63 2.30 -2.40 3.53
N CYS A 64 1.85 -1.88 2.39
CA CYS A 64 1.44 -0.49 2.21
C CYS A 64 -0.09 -0.47 2.03
N ASN A 65 -0.80 0.10 3.00
CA ASN A 65 -2.27 0.14 2.99
C ASN A 65 -2.77 1.58 2.93
N LEU A 66 -3.63 1.86 1.95
CA LEU A 66 -4.35 3.13 1.85
C LEU A 66 -5.72 2.99 2.51
N ALA A 67 -5.99 3.83 3.50
CA ALA A 67 -7.33 4.01 4.06
C ALA A 67 -7.78 5.44 3.81
N VAL A 68 -8.94 5.62 3.18
CA VAL A 68 -9.55 6.93 2.94
C VAL A 68 -10.94 6.93 3.55
N LEU A 69 -11.24 7.93 4.37
CA LEU A 69 -12.54 8.22 4.93
C LEU A 69 -13.02 9.55 4.34
N TRP A 70 -14.29 9.61 3.95
CA TRP A 70 -14.97 10.82 3.48
C TRP A 70 -16.45 10.75 3.87
N SER A 71 -17.15 11.88 3.84
CA SER A 71 -18.52 11.99 4.37
C SER A 71 -19.61 12.04 3.31
N ASP A 72 -19.31 12.50 2.08
CA ASP A 72 -20.31 12.68 1.03
C ASP A 72 -20.20 11.60 -0.06
N VAL A 73 -21.33 10.97 -0.37
CA VAL A 73 -21.43 9.94 -1.41
C VAL A 73 -21.07 10.48 -2.80
N VAL A 74 -21.21 11.79 -3.04
CA VAL A 74 -20.85 12.43 -4.33
C VAL A 74 -19.35 12.29 -4.63
N ASP A 75 -18.52 12.15 -3.61
CA ASP A 75 -17.06 12.01 -3.72
C ASP A 75 -16.61 10.56 -3.97
N ASN A 76 -17.52 9.57 -3.92
CA ASN A 76 -17.16 8.15 -4.04
C ASN A 76 -16.28 7.84 -5.26
N THR A 77 -16.73 8.26 -6.45
CA THR A 77 -15.99 8.01 -7.69
C THR A 77 -14.63 8.71 -7.68
N HIS A 78 -14.56 9.89 -7.07
CA HIS A 78 -13.33 10.64 -6.94
C HIS A 78 -12.32 9.91 -6.04
N MET A 79 -12.75 9.45 -4.86
CA MET A 79 -11.90 8.71 -3.92
C MET A 79 -11.41 7.38 -4.48
N ILE A 80 -12.25 6.66 -5.21
CA ILE A 80 -11.88 5.40 -5.87
C ILE A 80 -10.82 5.68 -6.96
N SER A 81 -11.04 6.72 -7.77
CA SER A 81 -10.11 7.11 -8.82
C SER A 81 -8.74 7.53 -8.28
N PHE A 82 -8.74 8.31 -7.19
CA PHE A 82 -7.52 8.67 -6.47
C PHE A 82 -6.78 7.41 -5.96
N SER A 83 -7.49 6.51 -5.29
CA SER A 83 -6.91 5.30 -4.70
C SER A 83 -6.23 4.42 -5.76
N HIS A 84 -6.92 4.20 -6.89
CA HIS A 84 -6.38 3.43 -8.00
C HIS A 84 -5.18 4.12 -8.66
N SER A 85 -5.23 5.44 -8.82
CA SER A 85 -4.12 6.22 -9.39
C SER A 85 -2.89 6.20 -8.49
N LEU A 86 -3.09 6.32 -7.17
CA LEU A 86 -2.02 6.22 -6.19
C LEU A 86 -1.38 4.83 -6.23
N HIS A 87 -2.19 3.77 -6.14
CA HIS A 87 -1.69 2.39 -6.21
C HIS A 87 -0.84 2.14 -7.45
N LYS A 88 -1.34 2.51 -8.65
CA LYS A 88 -0.59 2.40 -9.90
C LYS A 88 0.71 3.19 -9.90
N ARG A 89 0.74 4.37 -9.25
CA ARG A 89 1.96 5.16 -9.12
C ARG A 89 2.96 4.45 -8.21
N LEU A 90 2.55 4.01 -7.03
CA LEU A 90 3.41 3.34 -6.06
C LEU A 90 3.97 2.02 -6.62
N ALA A 91 3.13 1.19 -7.24
CA ALA A 91 3.56 -0.05 -7.89
C ALA A 91 4.59 0.21 -9.00
N ARG A 92 4.44 1.29 -9.77
CA ARG A 92 5.42 1.69 -10.78
C ARG A 92 6.76 2.10 -10.18
N GLU A 93 6.78 2.89 -9.10
CA GLU A 93 8.01 3.30 -8.42
C GLU A 93 8.73 2.07 -7.80
N ALA A 94 7.99 1.14 -7.20
CA ALA A 94 8.55 -0.12 -6.71
C ALA A 94 9.08 -1.01 -7.83
N GLY A 95 8.35 -1.10 -8.95
CA GLY A 95 8.75 -1.88 -10.13
C GLY A 95 10.05 -1.35 -10.75
N ALA A 96 10.18 -0.03 -10.86
CA ALA A 96 11.38 0.62 -11.39
C ALA A 96 12.64 0.39 -10.52
N THR A 97 12.45 -0.02 -9.26
CA THR A 97 13.54 -0.27 -8.30
C THR A 97 13.79 -1.75 -8.02
N GLY A 98 13.02 -2.65 -8.66
CA GLY A 98 13.09 -4.10 -8.42
C GLY A 98 12.56 -4.51 -7.04
N LEU A 99 11.78 -3.64 -6.39
CA LEU A 99 11.23 -3.84 -5.04
C LEU A 99 9.72 -4.14 -5.04
N ASN A 100 9.10 -4.27 -6.22
CA ASN A 100 7.69 -4.61 -6.29
C ASN A 100 7.44 -6.06 -5.92
N ASN A 101 6.30 -6.32 -5.30
CA ASN A 101 5.76 -7.65 -5.09
C ASN A 101 4.31 -7.67 -5.60
N ASP A 102 3.96 -8.69 -6.38
CA ASP A 102 2.63 -8.81 -6.98
C ASP A 102 1.57 -9.32 -5.99
N TYR A 103 1.98 -9.65 -4.76
CA TYR A 103 1.07 -10.06 -3.70
C TYR A 103 0.18 -8.91 -3.24
N ILE A 104 -1.14 -9.11 -3.39
CA ILE A 104 -2.17 -8.23 -2.83
C ILE A 104 -2.66 -8.82 -1.51
N TYR A 105 -2.63 -8.00 -0.46
CA TYR A 105 -3.09 -8.43 0.86
C TYR A 105 -4.62 -8.57 0.89
N MET A 106 -5.09 -9.82 0.89
CA MET A 106 -6.50 -10.17 0.63
C MET A 106 -7.52 -9.51 1.55
N ASN A 107 -7.16 -9.23 2.81
CA ASN A 107 -8.08 -8.58 3.77
C ASN A 107 -8.50 -7.16 3.35
N TYR A 108 -7.76 -6.53 2.44
CA TYR A 108 -8.03 -5.19 1.91
C TYR A 108 -7.98 -5.15 0.38
N ALA A 109 -8.21 -6.28 -0.29
CA ALA A 109 -8.11 -6.42 -1.75
C ALA A 109 -9.38 -5.98 -2.51
N SER A 110 -10.43 -5.50 -1.83
CA SER A 110 -11.76 -5.28 -2.42
C SER A 110 -11.83 -4.28 -3.59
N LEU A 111 -10.77 -3.51 -3.82
CA LEU A 111 -10.69 -2.45 -4.83
C LEU A 111 -9.58 -2.65 -5.87
N TYR A 112 -8.94 -3.84 -5.90
CA TYR A 112 -7.80 -4.15 -6.78
C TYR A 112 -8.07 -5.35 -7.69
#